data_AF-A0A832S4U7-F1
#
_entry.id   AF-A0A832S4U7-F1
#
_cell.length_a   1.000
_cell.length_b   1.000
_cell.length_c   1.000
_cell.angle_alpha   90.00
_cell.angle_beta   90.00
_cell.angle_gamma   90.00
#
_symmetry.space_group_name_H-M   'P 1'
#
loop_
_entity.id
_entity.type
_entity.pdbx_description
1 polymer ?
#
loop_
_entity_poly.entity_id
_entity_poly.type
_entity_poly.pdbx_seq_one_letter_code
_entity_poly.pdbx_strand_id
1 'polypeptide(L)'
;MIIEFNGFKFYLTHNPTDVPNSWNGWVIHGHVHNNSHDYDIQRKYPYINYDKKTVNVSVELTKYKPLKLSTIVKQIKEGKQISKVQPEKRTENILIRIAKLVASKLKLL
;
A
#
# COMPACT_ATOMS: atom_id res chain seq x y z
N MET A 1 -7.76 -8.69 -16.25
CA MET A 1 -7.12 -7.78 -17.24
C MET A 1 -5.62 -7.70 -16.94
N ILE A 2 -4.76 -7.58 -17.94
CA ILE A 2 -3.31 -7.39 -17.74
C ILE A 2 -2.90 -5.98 -18.16
N ILE A 3 -2.10 -5.30 -17.35
CA ILE A 3 -1.52 -4.00 -17.67
C ILE A 3 -0.02 -3.98 -17.41
N GLU A 4 0.69 -3.06 -18.07
CA GLU A 4 2.10 -2.77 -17.80
C GLU A 4 2.26 -1.31 -17.39
N PHE A 5 3.04 -1.05 -16.33
CA PHE A 5 3.29 0.29 -15.84
C PHE A 5 4.66 0.37 -15.17
N ASN A 6 5.51 1.32 -15.60
CA ASN A 6 6.86 1.54 -15.08
C ASN A 6 7.74 0.27 -15.01
N GLY A 7 7.61 -0.63 -15.99
CA GLY A 7 8.36 -1.90 -16.06
C GLY A 7 7.80 -3.03 -15.21
N PHE A 8 6.62 -2.85 -14.61
CA PHE A 8 5.90 -3.90 -13.86
C PHE A 8 4.68 -4.36 -14.64
N LYS A 9 4.48 -5.68 -14.72
CA LYS A 9 3.27 -6.29 -15.26
C LYS A 9 2.32 -6.63 -14.12
N PHE A 10 1.07 -6.21 -14.24
CA PHE A 10 0.02 -6.43 -13.25
C PHE A 10 -1.14 -7.22 -13.86
N TYR A 11 -1.55 -8.29 -13.18
CA TYR A 11 -2.82 -8.96 -13.40
C TYR A 11 -3.86 -8.36 -12.45
N LEU A 12 -4.86 -7.72 -13.03
CA LEU A 12 -5.97 -7.10 -12.31
C LEU A 12 -7.14 -8.08 -12.29
N THR A 13 -7.54 -8.49 -11.08
CA THR A 13 -8.69 -9.38 -10.84
C THR A 13 -9.40 -8.95 -9.56
N HIS A 14 -10.70 -9.23 -9.43
CA HIS A 14 -11.36 -9.05 -8.15
C HIS A 14 -10.91 -10.14 -7.15
N ASN A 15 -11.02 -11.40 -7.57
CA ASN A 15 -10.72 -12.58 -6.77
C ASN A 15 -9.30 -13.12 -7.09
N PRO A 16 -8.40 -13.23 -6.10
CA PRO A 16 -7.05 -13.74 -6.32
C PRO A 16 -6.99 -15.22 -6.74
N THR A 17 -8.06 -16.00 -6.59
CA THR A 17 -8.09 -17.40 -7.08
C THR A 17 -8.22 -17.50 -8.59
N ASP A 18 -8.62 -16.42 -9.27
CA ASP A 18 -8.80 -16.38 -10.73
C ASP A 18 -7.49 -16.15 -11.48
N VAL A 19 -6.36 -16.06 -10.76
CA VAL A 19 -5.04 -15.86 -11.34
C VAL A 19 -4.55 -17.17 -11.97
N PRO A 20 -4.19 -17.19 -13.26
CA PRO A 20 -3.65 -18.37 -13.91
C PRO A 20 -2.34 -18.82 -13.25
N ASN A 21 -2.14 -20.13 -13.11
CA ASN A 21 -0.91 -20.71 -12.52
C ASN A 21 0.37 -20.32 -13.29
N SER A 22 0.25 -19.95 -14.56
CA SER A 22 1.37 -19.50 -15.39
C SER A 22 1.78 -18.03 -15.18
N TRP A 23 1.01 -17.26 -14.40
CA TRP A 23 1.30 -15.85 -14.17
C TRP A 23 2.48 -15.67 -13.20
N ASN A 24 3.47 -14.87 -13.60
CA ASN A 24 4.69 -14.62 -12.82
C ASN A 24 4.93 -13.14 -12.45
N GLY A 25 4.03 -12.26 -12.88
CA GLY A 25 4.03 -10.82 -12.57
C GLY A 25 3.38 -10.50 -11.24
N TRP A 26 3.04 -9.22 -11.04
CA TRP A 26 2.30 -8.78 -9.86
C TRP A 26 0.79 -8.97 -10.06
N VAL A 27 0.05 -9.14 -8.97
CA VAL A 27 -1.41 -9.25 -8.95
C VAL A 27 -1.99 -8.13 -8.11
N ILE A 28 -3.02 -7.45 -8.60
CA ILE A 28 -3.82 -6.50 -7.81
C ILE A 28 -5.21 -7.08 -7.65
N HIS A 29 -5.67 -7.23 -6.40
CA HIS A 29 -6.96 -7.83 -6.06
C HIS A 29 -7.66 -7.14 -4.89
N GLY A 30 -8.96 -7.37 -4.67
CA GLY A 30 -9.71 -6.71 -3.60
C GLY A 30 -10.74 -7.58 -2.84
N HIS A 31 -11.06 -8.79 -3.35
CA HIS A 31 -12.09 -9.66 -2.79
C HIS A 31 -11.92 -10.01 -1.31
N VAL A 32 -10.67 -10.20 -0.85
CA VAL A 32 -10.40 -10.60 0.53
C VAL A 32 -10.36 -9.38 1.44
N HIS A 33 -11.44 -9.21 2.20
CA HIS A 33 -11.55 -8.22 3.26
C HIS A 33 -10.61 -8.53 4.42
N ASN A 34 -9.99 -7.49 4.96
CA ASN A 34 -9.04 -7.58 6.07
C ASN A 34 -9.58 -6.86 7.33
N ASN A 35 -10.86 -7.11 7.59
CA ASN A 35 -11.65 -6.52 8.67
C ASN A 35 -11.85 -7.46 9.86
N SER A 36 -11.35 -8.69 9.79
CA SER A 36 -11.56 -9.72 10.80
C SER A 36 -10.47 -9.70 11.87
N HIS A 37 -10.86 -10.07 13.10
CA HIS A 37 -9.96 -10.44 14.19
C HIS A 37 -9.14 -11.73 13.90
N ASP A 38 -9.21 -12.21 12.66
CA ASP A 38 -8.51 -13.39 12.17
C ASP A 38 -7.09 -13.00 11.74
N TYR A 39 -6.13 -13.40 12.56
CA TYR A 39 -4.71 -13.16 12.34
C TYR A 39 -4.16 -13.90 11.12
N ASP A 40 -4.75 -15.04 10.74
CA ASP A 40 -4.27 -15.85 9.63
C ASP A 40 -4.66 -15.22 8.29
N ILE A 41 -5.88 -14.69 8.19
CA ILE A 41 -6.30 -13.90 7.02
C ILE A 41 -5.42 -12.66 6.85
N GLN A 42 -5.10 -11.96 7.95
CA GLN A 42 -4.20 -10.80 7.94
C GLN A 42 -2.81 -11.11 7.39
N ARG A 43 -2.24 -12.26 7.77
CA ARG A 43 -0.92 -12.71 7.32
C ARG A 43 -0.93 -13.24 5.89
N LYS A 44 -2.02 -13.90 5.47
CA LYS A 44 -2.15 -14.50 4.14
C LYS A 44 -2.43 -13.45 3.05
N TYR A 45 -3.22 -12.43 3.38
CA TYR A 45 -3.63 -11.37 2.44
C TYR A 45 -3.30 -9.96 2.96
N PRO A 46 -2.01 -9.66 3.21
CA PRO A 46 -1.58 -8.31 3.59
C PRO A 46 -1.77 -7.34 2.42
N TYR A 47 -1.63 -6.04 2.69
CA TYR A 47 -1.66 -5.03 1.62
C TYR A 47 -0.63 -5.30 0.52
N ILE A 48 0.63 -5.61 0.85
CA ILE A 48 1.62 -6.11 -0.12
C ILE A 48 2.19 -7.44 0.37
N ASN A 49 2.13 -8.46 -0.47
CA ASN A 49 2.79 -9.74 -0.27
C ASN A 49 3.89 -9.90 -1.34
N TYR A 50 5.16 -9.79 -0.95
CA TYR A 50 6.29 -9.89 -1.87
C TYR A 50 6.54 -11.32 -2.34
N ASP A 51 6.34 -12.31 -1.45
CA ASP A 51 6.56 -13.72 -1.76
C ASP A 51 5.59 -14.21 -2.85
N LYS A 52 4.36 -13.71 -2.82
CA LYS A 52 3.31 -14.02 -3.80
C LYS A 52 3.15 -12.97 -4.89
N LYS A 53 3.88 -11.84 -4.81
CA LYS A 53 3.74 -10.66 -5.67
C LYS A 53 2.29 -10.16 -5.78
N THR A 54 1.56 -10.09 -4.66
CA THR A 54 0.17 -9.60 -4.64
C THR A 54 0.06 -8.25 -3.93
N VAL A 55 -0.91 -7.46 -4.36
CA VAL A 55 -1.35 -6.22 -3.72
C VAL A 55 -2.84 -6.30 -3.45
N ASN A 56 -3.22 -6.33 -2.17
CA ASN A 56 -4.62 -6.35 -1.76
C ASN A 56 -5.15 -4.92 -1.59
N VAL A 57 -5.96 -4.46 -2.53
CA VAL A 57 -6.59 -3.14 -2.56
C VAL A 57 -8.01 -3.14 -1.96
N SER A 58 -8.33 -4.14 -1.13
CA SER A 58 -9.56 -4.15 -0.34
C SER A 58 -9.69 -2.85 0.49
N VAL A 59 -10.90 -2.32 0.59
CA VAL A 59 -11.15 -0.95 1.06
C VAL A 59 -10.67 -0.73 2.50
N GLU A 60 -10.67 -1.77 3.34
CA GLU A 60 -10.19 -1.70 4.72
C GLU A 60 -8.67 -1.53 4.80
N LEU A 61 -7.93 -2.03 3.80
CA LEU A 61 -6.47 -1.88 3.70
C LEU A 61 -6.04 -0.53 3.12
N THR A 62 -6.89 0.05 2.27
CA THR A 62 -6.65 1.35 1.62
C THR A 62 -7.24 2.52 2.39
N LYS A 63 -7.93 2.25 3.51
CA LYS A 63 -8.67 3.24 4.30
C LYS A 63 -9.73 3.96 3.48
N TYR A 64 -10.44 3.18 2.65
CA TYR A 64 -11.54 3.66 1.82
C TYR A 64 -11.13 4.77 0.85
N LYS A 65 -9.87 4.74 0.38
CA LYS A 65 -9.33 5.71 -0.57
C LYS A 65 -8.78 5.01 -1.81
N PRO A 66 -8.96 5.60 -3.00
CA PRO A 66 -8.32 5.08 -4.20
C PRO A 66 -6.80 5.18 -4.08
N LEU A 67 -6.10 4.18 -4.60
CA LEU A 67 -4.65 4.14 -4.67
C LEU A 67 -4.17 4.45 -6.08
N LYS A 68 -3.13 5.29 -6.18
CA LYS A 68 -2.43 5.52 -7.44
C LYS A 68 -1.52 4.34 -7.74
N LEU A 69 -1.51 3.88 -9.00
CA LEU A 69 -0.62 2.80 -9.43
C LEU A 69 0.87 3.16 -9.24
N SER A 70 1.23 4.43 -9.37
CA SER A 70 2.58 4.93 -9.07
C SER A 70 2.98 4.78 -7.61
N THR A 71 2.04 4.93 -6.67
CA THR A 71 2.28 4.66 -5.24
C THR A 71 2.58 3.20 -5.01
N ILE A 72 1.82 2.30 -5.63
CA ILE A 72 2.02 0.85 -5.53
C ILE A 72 3.41 0.47 -6.05
N VAL A 73 3.79 0.92 -7.25
CA VAL A 73 5.13 0.64 -7.82
C VAL A 73 6.25 1.19 -6.93
N LYS A 74 6.09 2.40 -6.39
CA LYS A 74 7.08 2.98 -5.47
C LYS A 74 7.27 2.08 -4.24
N GLN A 75 6.17 1.64 -3.63
CA GLN A 75 6.20 0.77 -2.45
C GLN A 75 6.84 -0.60 -2.76
N ILE A 76 6.49 -1.20 -3.91
CA ILE A 76 7.12 -2.44 -4.38
C ILE A 76 8.65 -2.28 -4.51
N LYS A 77 9.12 -1.17 -5.10
CA LYS A 77 10.56 -0.88 -5.26
C LYS A 77 11.27 -0.66 -3.93
N GLU A 78 10.58 -0.11 -2.93
CA GLU A 78 11.14 0.11 -1.60
C GLU A 78 11.33 -1.20 -0.80
N GLY A 79 10.64 -2.28 -1.18
CA GLY A 79 10.86 -3.62 -0.62
C GLY A 79 10.51 -3.78 0.87
N LYS A 80 9.80 -2.81 1.46
CA LYS A 80 9.38 -2.87 2.86
C LYS A 80 8.07 -3.63 2.97
N GLN A 81 7.96 -4.55 3.92
CA GLN A 81 6.71 -5.24 4.22
C GLN A 81 5.69 -4.23 4.78
N ILE A 82 4.57 -4.05 4.06
CA ILE A 82 3.50 -3.13 4.44
C ILE A 82 2.23 -3.96 4.64
N SER A 83 1.85 -4.17 5.89
CA SER A 83 0.65 -4.92 6.25
C SER A 83 -0.64 -4.12 6.00
N LYS A 84 -0.60 -2.80 6.20
CA LYS A 84 -1.70 -1.84 5.93
C LYS A 84 -1.13 -0.50 5.43
N VAL A 85 -1.86 0.23 4.59
CA VAL A 85 -1.43 1.56 4.13
C VAL A 85 -1.36 2.51 5.33
N GLN A 86 -0.16 2.98 5.68
CA GLN A 86 0.00 4.01 6.71
C GLN A 86 -0.60 5.33 6.23
N PRO A 87 -1.25 6.10 7.13
CA PRO A 87 -1.73 7.41 6.73
C PRO A 87 -0.53 8.29 6.36
N GLU A 88 -0.69 9.12 5.34
CA GLU A 88 0.31 10.14 5.02
C GLU A 88 0.59 10.95 6.28
N LYS A 89 1.86 11.07 6.69
CA LYS A 89 2.35 11.73 7.92
C LYS A 89 2.12 13.27 7.91
N ARG A 90 0.91 13.72 7.56
CA ARG A 90 0.56 15.14 7.44
C ARG A 90 0.68 15.84 8.79
N THR A 91 0.35 15.16 9.89
CA THR A 91 0.38 15.73 11.25
C THR A 91 1.81 15.88 11.81
N GLU A 92 2.70 14.89 11.61
CA GLU A 92 4.12 15.01 12.01
C GLU A 92 4.82 16.16 11.27
N ASN A 93 4.52 16.36 9.98
CA ASN A 93 5.07 17.47 9.20
C ASN A 93 4.61 18.85 9.67
N ILE A 94 3.40 18.95 10.25
CA ILE A 94 2.89 20.20 10.84
C ILE A 94 3.62 20.52 12.13
N LEU A 95 3.75 19.55 13.06
CA LEU A 95 4.44 19.76 14.32
C LEU A 95 5.91 20.15 14.11
N ILE A 96 6.60 19.51 13.16
CA ILE A 96 7.97 19.86 12.78
C ILE A 96 8.05 21.27 12.19
N ARG A 97 7.08 21.68 11.36
CA ARG A 97 6.99 23.06 10.83
C ARG A 97 6.76 24.09 11.93
N ILE A 98 5.86 23.80 12.88
CA ILE A 98 5.57 24.69 14.02
C ILE A 98 6.81 24.82 14.91
N ALA A 99 7.49 23.72 15.24
CA ALA A 99 8.71 23.74 16.05
C ALA A 99 9.82 24.58 15.38
N LYS A 100 10.00 24.45 14.06
CA LYS A 100 10.94 25.28 13.28
C LYS A 100 10.57 26.76 13.29
N LEU A 101 9.28 27.09 13.15
CA LEU A 101 8.79 28.47 13.21
C LEU A 101 9.05 29.09 14.59
N VAL A 102 8.70 28.39 15.67
CA VAL A 102 8.93 28.85 17.06
C VAL A 102 10.42 29.06 17.33
N ALA A 103 11.27 28.10 16.94
CA ALA A 103 12.72 28.22 17.12
C ALA A 103 13.33 29.40 16.33
N SER A 104 12.81 29.72 15.14
CA SER A 104 13.27 30.89 14.36
C SER A 104 12.90 32.21 15.04
N LYS A 105 11.70 32.28 15.65
CA LYS A 105 11.18 33.49 16.29
C LYS A 105 11.88 33.79 17.62
N LEU A 106 12.34 32.75 18.32
CA LEU A 106 13.12 32.86 19.55
C LEU A 106 14.59 33.25 19.32
N LYS A 107 15.14 33.09 18.10
CA LYS A 107 16.50 33.52 17.74
C LYS A 107 16.59 34.98 17.27
N LEU A 108 15.45 35.66 17.14
CA LEU A 108 15.33 37.04 16.66
C LEU A 108 14.93 38.02 17.79
N LEU A 109 14.92 37.55 19.03
CA LEU A 109 14.76 38.31 20.28
C LEU A 109 16.05 38.18 21.08
#